data_AF-A0A1Q3CEX7-F1
#
_entry.id   AF-A0A1Q3CEX7-F1
#
_cell.length_a   1.000
_cell.length_b   1.000
_cell.length_c   1.000
_cell.angle_alpha   90.00
_cell.angle_beta   90.00
_cell.angle_gamma   90.00
#
_symmetry.space_group_name_H-M   'P 1'
#
loop_
_entity.id
_entity.type
_entity.pdbx_description
1 polymer ?
#
loop_
_entity_poly.entity_id
_entity_poly.type
_entity_poly.pdbx_seq_one_letter_code
_entity_poly.pdbx_strand_id
1 'polypeptide(L)'
;NCESAISPMWIGLPKLPIHFFSTSSIFSIACTVGHPLKVDAATASLSRPSMACMCVEVDIRKLLPKCVWIGTGVYVGFWQEVVCENVSKYCKPCSRQGHHKEICKLI
;
A
#
# COMPACT_ATOMS: atom_id res chain seq x y z
N ASN A 1 -0.27 -23.29 14.86
CA ASN A 1 0.62 -22.34 14.16
C ASN A 1 -0.11 -21.03 13.93
N CYS A 2 0.53 -19.92 14.30
CA CYS A 2 0.08 -18.56 13.98
C CYS A 2 0.56 -18.20 12.58
N GLU A 3 -0.29 -17.59 11.76
CA GLU A 3 0.10 -17.06 10.45
C GLU A 3 0.71 -15.66 10.61
N SER A 4 1.63 -15.33 9.68
CA SER A 4 2.24 -14.00 9.62
C SER A 4 1.16 -12.92 9.49
N ALA A 5 1.37 -11.78 10.13
CA ALA A 5 0.55 -10.59 9.90
C ALA A 5 1.14 -9.67 8.83
N ILE A 6 2.29 -10.04 8.25
CA ILE A 6 2.87 -9.34 7.12
C ILE A 6 2.30 -9.96 5.85
N SER A 7 1.72 -9.13 4.98
CA SER A 7 1.09 -9.57 3.74
C SER A 7 1.48 -8.61 2.60
N PRO A 8 1.86 -9.13 1.42
CA PRO A 8 2.05 -8.30 0.24
C PRO A 8 0.70 -7.78 -0.25
N MET A 9 0.64 -6.50 -0.58
CA MET A 9 -0.57 -5.81 -1.01
C MET A 9 -0.27 -4.84 -2.15
N TRP A 10 -1.15 -4.82 -3.15
CA TRP A 10 -1.08 -3.82 -4.21
C TRP A 10 -1.73 -2.52 -3.74
N ILE A 11 -1.01 -1.42 -3.97
CA ILE A 11 -1.49 -0.06 -3.74
C ILE A 11 -1.41 0.74 -5.04
N GLY A 12 -2.43 1.56 -5.28
CA GLY A 12 -2.51 2.51 -6.37
C GLY A 12 -2.38 3.95 -5.86
N LEU A 13 -1.65 4.77 -6.62
CA LEU A 13 -1.51 6.21 -6.46
C LEU A 13 -2.16 6.88 -7.68
N PRO A 14 -3.49 7.13 -7.63
CA PRO A 14 -4.20 7.74 -8.74
C PRO A 14 -3.71 9.17 -8.97
N LYS A 15 -3.62 9.58 -10.24
CA LYS A 15 -3.27 10.95 -10.65
C LYS A 15 -1.96 11.49 -10.04
N LEU A 16 -1.03 10.59 -9.71
CA LEU A 16 0.30 10.98 -9.28
C LEU A 16 0.94 11.84 -10.39
N PRO A 17 1.60 12.97 -10.09
CA PRO A 17 2.25 13.75 -11.13
C PRO A 17 3.37 12.96 -11.82
N ILE A 18 3.49 13.10 -13.14
CA ILE A 18 4.39 12.28 -13.98
C ILE A 18 5.86 12.32 -13.53
N HIS A 19 6.31 13.42 -12.95
CA HIS A 19 7.68 13.58 -12.44
C HIS A 19 7.99 12.71 -11.21
N PHE A 20 6.97 12.10 -10.57
CA PHE A 20 7.14 11.12 -9.49
C PHE A 20 7.07 9.67 -9.97
N PHE A 21 6.95 9.39 -11.27
CA PHE A 21 6.86 8.02 -11.77
C PHE A 21 8.19 7.26 -11.81
N SER A 22 9.29 7.89 -11.38
CA SER A 22 10.54 7.17 -11.20
C SER A 22 10.39 6.11 -10.09
N THR A 23 10.95 4.90 -10.30
CA THR A 23 10.86 3.82 -9.31
C THR A 23 11.33 4.25 -7.92
N SER A 24 12.37 5.08 -7.84
CA SER A 24 12.87 5.63 -6.57
C SER A 24 11.84 6.53 -5.90
N SER A 25 11.21 7.48 -6.63
CA SER A 25 10.15 8.33 -6.09
C SER A 25 8.97 7.52 -5.57
N ILE A 26 8.49 6.55 -6.37
CA ILE A 26 7.36 5.71 -5.97
C ILE A 26 7.73 4.88 -4.73
N PHE A 27 8.93 4.30 -4.66
CA PHE A 27 9.41 3.57 -3.49
C PHE A 27 9.48 4.47 -2.25
N SER A 28 9.99 5.69 -2.38
CA SER A 28 10.02 6.66 -1.26
C SER A 28 8.63 6.99 -0.73
N ILE A 29 7.64 7.18 -1.61
CA ILE A 29 6.25 7.40 -1.22
C ILE A 29 5.72 6.17 -0.49
N ALA A 30 5.96 4.98 -1.02
CA ALA A 30 5.44 3.73 -0.48
C ALA A 30 6.06 3.29 0.85
N CYS A 31 7.28 3.73 1.17
CA CYS A 31 7.88 3.55 2.50
C CYS A 31 7.01 4.14 3.62
N THR A 32 6.14 5.13 3.31
CA THR A 32 5.20 5.69 4.28
C THR A 32 3.99 4.78 4.54
N VAL A 33 3.74 3.81 3.65
CA VAL A 33 2.65 2.83 3.73
C VAL A 33 3.16 1.49 4.30
N GLY A 34 4.32 1.02 3.82
CA GLY A 34 4.90 -0.29 4.17
C GLY A 34 6.28 -0.49 3.56
N HIS A 35 6.73 -1.74 3.44
CA HIS A 35 8.00 -2.05 2.79
C HIS A 35 7.78 -2.23 1.27
N PRO A 36 8.33 -1.36 0.40
CA PRO A 36 8.11 -1.47 -1.04
C PRO A 36 8.80 -2.69 -1.64
N LEU A 37 8.08 -3.42 -2.50
CA LEU A 37 8.61 -4.61 -3.17
C LEU A 37 8.90 -4.37 -4.65
N LYS A 38 7.89 -3.92 -5.40
CA LYS A 38 7.99 -3.73 -6.86
C LYS A 38 6.86 -2.88 -7.42
N VAL A 39 7.10 -2.20 -8.53
CA VAL A 39 6.06 -1.55 -9.35
C VAL A 39 5.43 -2.54 -10.34
N ASP A 40 4.21 -2.28 -10.80
CA ASP A 40 3.61 -3.04 -11.89
C ASP A 40 4.24 -2.68 -13.25
N ALA A 41 3.99 -3.50 -14.27
CA ALA A 41 4.57 -3.30 -15.60
C ALA A 41 4.08 -1.99 -16.26
N ALA A 42 2.83 -1.59 -16.00
CA ALA A 42 2.25 -0.40 -16.61
C ALA A 42 2.87 0.89 -16.06
N THR A 43 3.17 0.91 -14.76
CA THR A 43 3.88 2.01 -14.09
C THR A 43 5.34 2.04 -14.52
N ALA A 44 6.02 0.89 -14.54
CA ALA A 44 7.42 0.79 -14.96
C ALA A 44 7.64 1.24 -16.41
N SER A 45 6.69 0.95 -17.30
CA SER A 45 6.74 1.33 -18.72
C SER A 45 6.07 2.67 -19.01
N LEU A 46 5.50 3.35 -18.00
CA LEU A 46 4.72 4.58 -18.17
C LEU A 46 3.53 4.45 -19.16
N SER A 47 3.07 3.23 -19.43
CA SER A 47 1.99 2.97 -20.40
C SER A 47 0.60 3.31 -19.87
N ARG A 48 0.44 3.43 -18.54
CA ARG A 48 -0.80 3.88 -17.88
C ARG A 48 -0.50 4.97 -16.84
N PRO A 49 -0.28 6.23 -17.24
CA PRO A 49 0.10 7.30 -16.32
C PRO A 49 -1.05 7.80 -15.42
N SER A 50 -2.28 7.32 -15.61
CA SER A 50 -3.42 7.70 -14.78
C SER A 50 -3.32 7.16 -13.34
N MET A 51 -2.53 6.11 -13.12
CA MET A 51 -2.35 5.47 -11.81
C MET A 51 -1.00 4.77 -11.75
N ALA A 52 -0.15 5.19 -10.82
CA ALA A 52 1.03 4.41 -10.46
C ALA A 52 0.59 3.29 -9.51
N CYS A 53 1.01 2.05 -9.76
CA CYS A 53 0.65 0.89 -8.97
C CYS A 53 1.89 0.11 -8.56
N MET A 54 1.90 -0.35 -7.31
CA MET A 54 3.01 -1.12 -6.76
C MET A 54 2.60 -2.06 -5.64
N CYS A 55 3.44 -3.04 -5.38
CA CYS A 55 3.29 -3.99 -4.29
C CYS A 55 4.14 -3.55 -3.09
N VAL A 56 3.52 -3.57 -1.90
CA VAL A 56 4.13 -3.26 -0.61
C VAL A 56 3.84 -4.37 0.38
N GLU A 57 4.80 -4.71 1.24
CA GLU A 57 4.54 -5.53 2.42
C GLU A 57 4.04 -4.64 3.55
N VAL A 58 2.90 -5.01 4.11
CA VAL A 58 2.26 -4.26 5.19
C VAL A 58 1.87 -5.18 6.33
N ASP A 59 1.82 -4.63 7.54
CA ASP A 59 1.23 -5.29 8.70
C ASP A 59 -0.30 -5.09 8.67
N ILE A 60 -1.04 -6.12 8.27
CA ILE A 60 -2.50 -6.06 8.08
C ILE A 60 -3.29 -5.97 9.40
N ARG A 61 -2.60 -5.94 10.55
CA ARG A 61 -3.21 -5.59 11.85
C ARG A 61 -3.29 -4.09 12.07
N LYS A 62 -2.53 -3.29 11.32
CA LYS A 62 -2.48 -1.83 11.42
C LYS A 62 -3.45 -1.21 10.42
N LEU A 63 -3.92 0.00 10.74
CA LEU A 63 -4.68 0.79 9.79
C LEU A 63 -3.74 1.31 8.70
N LEU A 64 -4.06 1.01 7.45
CA LEU A 64 -3.30 1.53 6.31
C LEU A 64 -3.70 2.99 6.02
N PRO A 65 -2.74 3.88 5.72
CA PRO A 65 -3.05 5.26 5.37
C PRO A 65 -3.86 5.30 4.07
N LYS A 66 -4.90 6.14 4.04
CA LYS A 66 -5.67 6.42 2.83
C LYS A 66 -5.06 7.56 2.00
N CYS A 67 -4.24 8.40 2.62
CA CYS A 67 -3.51 9.48 1.97
C CYS A 67 -2.13 9.61 2.61
N VAL A 68 -1.16 10.06 1.81
CA VAL A 68 0.22 10.33 2.24
C VAL A 68 0.62 11.72 1.77
N TRP A 69 1.41 12.43 2.57
CA TRP A 69 1.90 13.76 2.19
C TRP A 69 3.19 13.63 1.38
N ILE A 70 3.22 14.21 0.18
CA ILE A 70 4.41 14.27 -0.67
C ILE A 70 4.96 15.70 -0.63
N GLY A 71 6.10 15.86 0.02
CA GLY A 71 6.81 17.15 0.09
C GLY A 71 7.67 17.39 -1.16
N THR A 72 7.53 18.57 -1.77
CA THR A 72 8.35 19.04 -2.90
C THR A 72 9.26 20.21 -2.52
N GLY A 73 9.27 20.59 -1.24
CA GLY A 73 10.07 21.67 -0.66
C GLY A 73 9.80 21.78 0.84
N VAL A 74 10.39 22.79 1.50
CA VAL A 74 10.35 22.93 2.97
C VAL A 74 8.92 23.02 3.52
N TYR A 75 8.00 23.67 2.80
CA TYR A 75 6.59 23.83 3.18
C TYR A 75 5.62 23.63 2.01
N VAL A 76 6.08 23.00 0.93
CA VAL A 76 5.28 22.82 -0.30
C VAL A 76 5.13 21.33 -0.56
N GLY A 77 3.93 20.91 -0.92
CA GLY A 77 3.60 19.52 -1.18
C GLY A 77 2.11 19.33 -1.43
N PHE A 78 1.69 18.08 -1.52
CA PHE A 78 0.29 17.72 -1.70
C PHE A 78 -0.03 16.39 -1.02
N TRP A 79 -1.32 16.19 -0.72
CA TRP A 79 -1.82 14.90 -0.27
C TRP A 79 -2.06 14.00 -1.49
N GLN A 80 -1.36 12.87 -1.51
CA GLN A 80 -1.56 11.81 -2.47
C GLN A 80 -2.48 10.76 -1.87
N GLU A 81 -3.58 10.44 -2.57
CA GLU A 81 -4.45 9.33 -2.23
C GLU A 81 -3.72 7.98 -2.42
N VAL A 82 -4.00 7.04 -1.52
CA VAL A 82 -3.52 5.66 -1.56
C VAL A 82 -4.72 4.73 -1.61
N VAL A 83 -4.85 4.01 -2.71
CA VAL A 83 -5.92 3.04 -2.94
C VAL A 83 -5.35 1.64 -2.71
N CYS A 84 -5.80 0.94 -1.67
CA CYS A 84 -5.37 -0.44 -1.42
C CYS A 84 -6.33 -1.42 -2.10
N GLU A 85 -5.78 -2.36 -2.87
CA GLU A 85 -6.57 -3.45 -3.45
C GLU A 85 -6.61 -4.65 -2.52
N ASN A 86 -7.80 -5.26 -2.36
CA ASN A 86 -7.98 -6.56 -1.70
C ASN A 86 -7.31 -6.66 -0.32
N VAL A 87 -7.58 -5.70 0.57
CA VAL A 87 -6.99 -5.67 1.92
C VAL A 87 -7.26 -7.00 2.66
N SER A 88 -6.21 -7.80 2.84
CA SER A 88 -6.27 -9.07 3.57
C SER A 88 -6.73 -8.84 5.02
N LYS A 89 -7.69 -9.64 5.46
CA LYS A 89 -8.22 -9.59 6.83
C LYS A 89 -7.32 -10.39 7.78
N TYR A 90 -7.17 -9.94 9.02
CA TYR A 90 -6.45 -10.67 10.06
C TYR A 90 -7.32 -10.84 11.31
N CYS A 91 -7.39 -12.07 11.80
CA CYS A 91 -8.14 -12.43 13.00
C CYS A 91 -7.17 -12.56 14.19
N LYS A 92 -7.20 -11.58 15.11
CA LYS A 92 -6.34 -11.58 16.30
C LYS A 92 -6.58 -12.80 17.23
N PRO A 93 -7.83 -13.26 17.47
CA PRO A 93 -8.05 -14.42 18.34
C PRO A 93 -7.46 -15.75 17.86
N CYS A 94 -7.56 -16.06 16.57
CA CYS A 94 -7.04 -17.32 16.03
C CYS A 94 -5.67 -17.18 15.36
N SER A 95 -5.15 -15.96 15.26
CA SER A 95 -3.89 -15.61 14.58
C SER A 95 -3.83 -16.13 13.14
N ARG A 96 -4.93 -16.00 12.39
CA ARG A 96 -5.03 -16.40 10.97
C ARG A 96 -5.49 -15.25 10.08
N GLN A 97 -5.04 -15.28 8.84
CA GLN A 97 -5.50 -14.38 7.79
C GLN A 97 -6.88 -14.80 7.24
N GLY A 98 -7.48 -13.94 6.42
CA GLY A 98 -8.68 -14.23 5.64
C GLY A 98 -10.02 -13.87 6.31
N HIS A 99 -10.04 -13.53 7.61
CA HIS A 99 -11.28 -13.16 8.29
C HIS A 99 -11.08 -12.17 9.44
N HIS A 100 -12.16 -11.50 9.87
CA HIS A 100 -12.18 -10.68 11.08
C HIS A 100 -12.64 -11.49 12.29
N LYS A 101 -12.43 -10.91 13.48
CA LYS A 101 -12.89 -11.46 14.76
C LYS A 101 -14.36 -11.90 14.70
N GLU A 102 -15.22 -11.10 14.11
CA GLU A 102 -16.69 -11.30 14.08
C GLU A 102 -17.15 -12.62 13.45
N ILE A 103 -16.38 -13.16 12.51
CA ILE A 103 -16.70 -14.40 11.78
C ILE A 103 -15.71 -15.53 12.09
N CYS A 104 -14.97 -15.40 13.19
CA CYS A 104 -14.01 -16.41 13.64
C CYS A 104 -14.74 -17.61 14.23
N LYS A 105 -14.39 -18.81 13.77
CA LYS A 105 -14.98 -20.08 14.25
C LYS A 105 -14.41 -20.57 15.61
N LEU A 106 -13.45 -19.85 16.18
CA LEU A 106 -12.80 -20.18 17.46
C LEU A 106 -13.22 -19.25 18.60
N ILE A 107 -14.22 -18.40 18.37
CA ILE A 107 -14.86 -17.54 19.37
C ILE A 107 -16.24 -18.14 19.65
#